data_AF-A0A813ED87-F1
#
_entry.id   AF-A0A813ED87-F1
#
_cell.length_a   1.000
_cell.length_b   1.000
_cell.length_c   1.000
_cell.angle_alpha   90.00
_cell.angle_beta   90.00
_cell.angle_gamma   90.00
#
_symmetry.space_group_name_H-M   'P 1'
#
loop_
_entity.id
_entity.type
_entity.pdbx_description
1 polymer ?
#
loop_
_entity_poly.entity_id
_entity_poly.type
_entity_poly.pdbx_seq_one_letter_code
_entity_poly.pdbx_strand_id
1 'polypeptide(L)'
;MGATVCSSCGPDDGGDPKQISPPGELMMQEQARLAEVLPQKKIVAPAPSLWEQTEGLWRREEDAVFMGKISKELIQWASEFEAEPSKLSQVEAKTISMNVGDGSEDHFGIFEAPNKLTWSDGEVWVKD
;
A
#
# COMPACT_ATOMS: atom_id res chain seq x y z
N MET A 1 45.77 25.13 -17.88
CA MET A 1 46.68 24.08 -18.39
C MET A 1 46.10 22.75 -17.92
N GLY A 2 45.83 21.81 -18.83
CA GLY A 2 45.27 20.50 -18.50
C GLY A 2 44.10 20.10 -19.40
N ALA A 3 44.41 19.82 -20.66
CA ALA A 3 43.54 19.09 -21.58
C ALA A 3 43.54 17.59 -21.26
N THR A 4 42.50 16.85 -21.65
CA THR A 4 42.47 15.42 -22.08
C THR A 4 41.00 15.05 -22.31
N VAL A 5 40.45 15.19 -23.51
CA VAL A 5 40.32 14.23 -24.63
C VAL A 5 39.56 12.91 -24.35
N CYS A 6 38.42 12.81 -25.03
CA CYS A 6 37.77 11.71 -25.75
C CYS A 6 38.17 10.26 -25.49
N SER A 7 37.17 9.36 -25.47
CA SER A 7 37.24 8.04 -26.13
C SER A 7 35.84 7.51 -26.46
N SER A 8 35.47 7.70 -27.73
CA SER A 8 34.43 6.96 -28.44
C SER A 8 34.95 5.57 -28.87
N CYS A 9 34.07 4.76 -29.49
CA CYS A 9 34.23 3.43 -30.13
C CYS A 9 33.77 2.26 -29.24
N GLY A 10 32.96 1.32 -29.72
CA GLY A 10 32.42 1.12 -31.07
C GLY A 10 31.62 -0.20 -31.13
N PRO A 11 30.85 -0.40 -32.21
CA PRO A 11 30.02 -1.59 -32.48
C PRO A 11 30.80 -2.67 -33.27
N ASP A 12 30.45 -3.94 -33.10
CA ASP A 12 30.73 -5.12 -33.98
C ASP A 12 30.39 -6.36 -33.14
N ASP A 13 29.97 -7.54 -33.59
CA ASP A 13 29.98 -8.23 -34.88
C ASP A 13 29.01 -9.42 -34.66
N GLY A 14 28.06 -9.72 -35.54
CA GLY A 14 28.33 -10.59 -36.67
C GLY A 14 27.81 -12.01 -36.38
N GLY A 15 26.84 -12.50 -37.15
CA GLY A 15 26.38 -13.89 -37.02
C GLY A 15 25.05 -14.30 -37.66
N ASP A 16 24.76 -13.91 -38.89
CA ASP A 16 23.91 -14.68 -39.81
C ASP A 16 24.64 -16.00 -40.22
N PRO A 17 24.06 -16.94 -40.99
CA PRO A 17 22.69 -17.48 -41.05
C PRO A 17 22.71 -19.03 -41.04
N LYS A 18 21.58 -19.72 -40.77
CA LYS A 18 21.36 -21.03 -41.44
C LYS A 18 19.90 -21.46 -41.53
N GLN A 19 19.38 -21.13 -42.70
CA GLN A 19 18.31 -21.75 -43.46
C GLN A 19 18.41 -23.28 -43.50
N ILE A 20 17.36 -23.99 -43.03
CA ILE A 20 16.91 -25.26 -43.60
C ILE A 20 15.41 -25.46 -43.28
N SER A 21 14.55 -25.16 -44.25
CA SER A 21 13.18 -25.68 -44.28
C SER A 21 13.17 -26.98 -45.06
N PRO A 22 12.41 -27.98 -44.61
CA PRO A 22 11.78 -28.90 -45.54
C PRO A 22 10.24 -28.87 -45.48
N PRO A 23 9.60 -29.36 -46.55
CA PRO A 23 8.22 -29.06 -46.88
C PRO A 23 7.25 -30.14 -46.43
N GLY A 24 5.99 -29.73 -46.25
CA GLY A 24 4.81 -30.56 -46.46
C GLY A 24 4.50 -31.58 -45.36
N GLU A 25 3.42 -31.34 -44.62
CA GLU A 25 2.36 -32.34 -44.49
C GLU A 25 1.05 -31.64 -44.07
N LEU A 26 0.03 -31.82 -44.92
CA LEU A 26 -1.37 -31.51 -44.66
C LEU A 26 -1.86 -32.33 -43.46
N MET A 27 -2.36 -31.70 -42.39
CA MET A 27 -3.51 -32.22 -41.63
C MET A 27 -4.28 -31.05 -40.98
N MET A 28 -5.32 -30.60 -41.67
CA MET A 28 -6.39 -29.79 -41.09
C MET A 28 -7.36 -30.71 -40.34
N GLN A 29 -7.60 -30.38 -39.07
CA GLN A 29 -8.83 -30.61 -38.31
C GLN A 29 -9.12 -32.02 -37.77
N GLU A 30 -8.82 -32.23 -36.48
CA GLU A 30 -9.66 -33.02 -35.58
C GLU A 30 -9.67 -32.40 -34.17
N GLN A 31 -10.46 -31.34 -34.04
CA GLN A 31 -11.34 -31.00 -32.90
C GLN A 31 -10.91 -31.37 -31.46
N ALA A 32 -10.15 -30.45 -30.86
CA ALA A 32 -10.45 -29.75 -29.61
C ALA A 32 -11.35 -30.45 -28.57
N ARG A 33 -10.74 -31.14 -27.59
CA ARG A 33 -11.17 -31.18 -26.18
C ARG A 33 -10.00 -31.38 -25.21
N LEU A 34 -9.03 -30.48 -25.27
CA LEU A 34 -8.21 -30.17 -24.09
C LEU A 34 -8.74 -28.83 -23.59
N ALA A 35 -9.74 -28.90 -22.72
CA ALA A 35 -10.13 -27.76 -21.91
C ALA A 35 -8.88 -27.34 -21.14
N GLU A 36 -8.19 -26.33 -21.65
CA GLU A 36 -7.15 -25.61 -20.96
C GLU A 36 -7.75 -25.20 -19.63
N VAL A 37 -7.31 -25.86 -18.56
CA VAL A 37 -7.52 -25.40 -17.20
C VAL A 37 -6.70 -24.12 -17.12
N LEU A 38 -7.29 -23.03 -17.59
CA LEU A 38 -6.78 -21.69 -17.37
C LEU A 38 -6.53 -21.61 -15.85
N PRO A 39 -5.31 -21.23 -15.41
CA PRO A 39 -5.07 -21.01 -14.00
C PRO A 39 -6.08 -19.96 -13.57
N GLN A 40 -7.07 -20.38 -12.79
CA GLN A 40 -8.04 -19.47 -12.22
C GLN A 40 -7.21 -18.49 -11.40
N LYS A 41 -7.02 -17.29 -11.95
CA LYS A 41 -6.42 -16.16 -11.28
C LYS A 41 -7.34 -15.89 -10.11
N LYS A 42 -7.04 -16.55 -8.99
CA LYS A 42 -7.74 -16.41 -7.72
C LYS A 42 -7.64 -14.92 -7.46
N ILE A 43 -8.75 -14.21 -7.66
CA ILE A 43 -8.86 -12.79 -7.37
C ILE A 43 -8.82 -12.74 -5.86
N VAL A 44 -7.61 -12.74 -5.30
CA VAL A 44 -7.40 -12.47 -3.88
C VAL A 44 -7.88 -11.04 -3.74
N ALA A 45 -9.01 -10.86 -3.05
CA ALA A 45 -9.50 -9.54 -2.73
C ALA A 45 -8.33 -8.74 -2.14
N PRO A 46 -8.09 -7.50 -2.59
CA PRO A 46 -7.03 -6.68 -2.03
C PRO A 46 -7.24 -6.61 -0.53
N ALA A 47 -6.15 -6.79 0.25
CA ALA A 47 -6.22 -6.61 1.69
C ALA A 47 -6.76 -5.21 2.00
N PRO A 48 -7.61 -5.06 3.03
CA PRO A 48 -8.15 -3.75 3.38
C PRO A 48 -7.01 -2.80 3.73
N SER A 49 -7.11 -1.57 3.25
CA SER A 49 -6.15 -0.53 3.53
C SER A 49 -6.12 -0.23 5.03
N LEU A 50 -5.02 0.33 5.55
CA LEU A 50 -4.96 0.72 6.97
C LEU A 50 -6.10 1.69 7.32
N TRP A 51 -6.39 2.64 6.43
CA TRP A 51 -7.48 3.61 6.62
C TRP A 51 -8.85 2.94 6.73
N GLU A 52 -9.15 1.97 5.88
CA GLU A 52 -10.43 1.24 5.94
C GLU A 52 -10.58 0.48 7.28
N GLN A 53 -9.46 0.06 7.87
CA GLN A 53 -9.45 -0.62 9.17
C GLN A 53 -9.60 0.38 10.33
N THR A 54 -8.94 1.54 10.24
CA THR A 54 -8.97 2.57 11.30
C THR A 54 -10.20 3.47 11.27
N GLU A 55 -10.97 3.48 10.19
CA GLU A 55 -12.21 4.25 10.06
C GLU A 55 -13.27 3.83 11.09
N GLY A 56 -13.74 4.77 11.91
CA GLY A 56 -14.73 4.48 12.94
C GLY A 56 -14.80 5.51 14.05
N LEU A 57 -15.59 5.18 15.08
CA LEU A 57 -15.71 5.94 16.32
C LEU A 57 -14.70 5.39 17.32
N TRP A 58 -13.91 6.27 17.92
CA TRP A 58 -12.83 5.89 18.83
C TRP A 58 -13.06 6.46 20.22
N ARG A 59 -12.79 5.64 21.23
CA ARG A 59 -12.87 5.99 22.65
C ARG A 59 -11.58 5.62 23.36
N ARG A 60 -11.20 6.33 24.40
CA ARG A 60 -10.06 5.94 25.25
C ARG A 60 -10.41 4.68 26.04
N GLU A 61 -9.51 3.70 26.07
CA GLU A 61 -9.72 2.40 26.73
C GLU A 61 -9.89 2.56 28.26
N GLU A 62 -9.17 3.50 28.87
CA GLU A 62 -9.16 3.71 30.32
C GLU A 62 -10.52 4.21 30.85
N ASP A 63 -11.06 5.27 30.26
CA ASP A 63 -12.26 5.97 30.77
C ASP A 63 -13.50 5.85 29.88
N ALA A 64 -13.39 5.16 28.73
CA ALA A 64 -14.43 5.09 27.68
C ALA A 64 -14.88 6.46 27.12
N VAL A 65 -14.11 7.52 27.32
CA VAL A 65 -14.37 8.86 26.78
C VAL A 65 -14.22 8.84 25.26
N PHE A 66 -15.18 9.45 24.56
CA PHE A 66 -15.17 9.52 23.10
C PHE A 66 -14.13 10.52 22.62
N MET A 67 -13.08 10.04 21.95
CA MET A 67 -11.98 10.89 21.46
C MET A 67 -12.37 11.57 20.16
N GLY A 68 -13.03 10.83 19.27
CA GLY A 68 -13.42 11.35 17.97
C GLY A 68 -13.75 10.27 16.95
N LYS A 69 -13.96 10.72 15.72
CA LYS A 69 -14.23 9.87 14.57
C LYS A 69 -13.08 9.95 13.58
N ILE A 70 -12.49 8.81 13.25
CA ILE A 70 -11.51 8.73 12.16
C ILE A 70 -12.26 8.44 10.86
N SER A 71 -12.04 9.27 9.85
CA SER A 71 -12.58 9.12 8.50
C SER A 71 -11.44 9.30 7.49
N LYS A 72 -11.01 8.19 6.88
CA LYS A 72 -9.80 8.11 6.04
C LYS A 72 -8.54 8.57 6.78
N GLU A 73 -7.97 9.69 6.35
CA GLU A 73 -6.74 10.31 6.86
C GLU A 73 -7.01 11.50 7.79
N LEU A 74 -8.23 11.63 8.31
CA LEU A 74 -8.64 12.80 9.10
C LEU A 74 -9.37 12.34 10.35
N ILE A 75 -8.94 12.87 11.50
CA ILE A 75 -9.61 12.68 12.78
C ILE A 75 -10.46 13.91 13.09
N GLN A 76 -11.76 13.68 13.24
CA GLN A 76 -12.68 14.66 13.76
C GLN A 76 -12.79 14.46 15.27
N TRP A 77 -12.19 15.37 16.04
CA TRP A 77 -12.24 15.34 17.49
C TRP A 77 -13.67 15.50 18.01
N ALA A 78 -13.93 14.92 19.19
CA ALA A 78 -15.18 15.14 19.89
C ALA A 78 -15.34 16.62 20.28
N SER A 79 -16.58 17.11 20.27
CA SER A 79 -16.88 18.52 20.56
C SER A 79 -16.44 18.97 21.96
N GLU A 80 -16.21 18.05 22.89
CA GLU A 80 -15.70 18.33 24.24
C GLU A 80 -14.26 18.84 24.25
N PHE A 81 -13.47 18.55 23.22
CA PHE A 81 -12.07 18.98 23.13
C PHE A 81 -11.89 20.32 22.42
N GLU A 82 -12.95 20.85 21.79
CA GLU A 82 -12.93 22.10 21.02
C GLU A 82 -11.76 22.20 20.00
N ALA A 83 -11.26 21.05 19.53
CA ALA A 83 -10.10 20.96 18.64
C ALA A 83 -10.52 20.87 17.17
N GLU A 84 -9.75 21.53 16.29
CA GLU A 84 -9.92 21.42 14.85
C GLU A 84 -9.53 20.02 14.35
N PRO A 85 -10.19 19.48 13.32
CA PRO A 85 -9.86 18.15 12.81
C PRO A 85 -8.39 18.02 12.39
N SER A 86 -7.71 17.00 12.90
CA SER A 86 -6.29 16.78 12.63
C SER A 86 -6.10 15.81 11.47
N LYS A 87 -5.03 16.03 10.69
CA LYS A 87 -4.64 15.12 9.61
C LYS A 87 -3.77 13.99 10.17
N LEU A 88 -4.12 12.76 9.83
CA LEU A 88 -3.34 11.56 10.10
C LEU A 88 -2.47 11.23 8.88
N SER A 89 -1.25 10.79 9.11
CA SER A 89 -0.35 10.31 8.06
C SER A 89 0.09 8.88 8.36
N GLN A 90 0.08 8.02 7.34
CA GLN A 90 0.58 6.65 7.50
C GLN A 90 2.11 6.68 7.38
N VAL A 91 2.78 6.25 8.45
CA VAL A 91 4.25 6.15 8.49
C VAL A 91 4.71 4.74 8.10
N GLU A 92 3.99 3.72 8.56
CA GLU A 92 4.28 2.31 8.27
C GLU A 92 3.00 1.50 8.05
N ALA A 93 3.11 0.19 7.80
CA ALA A 93 1.96 -0.68 7.51
C ALA A 93 0.86 -0.64 8.60
N LYS A 94 1.24 -0.40 9.87
CA LYS A 94 0.33 -0.31 11.01
C LYS A 94 0.56 0.94 11.88
N THR A 95 1.47 1.82 11.47
CA THR A 95 1.85 2.99 12.26
C THR A 95 1.29 4.24 11.58
N ILE A 96 0.53 5.03 12.32
CA ILE A 96 0.05 6.35 11.92
C ILE A 96 0.74 7.41 12.76
N SER A 97 0.95 8.59 12.20
CA SER A 97 1.29 9.80 12.96
C SER A 97 0.15 10.79 12.89
N MET A 98 -0.02 11.56 13.96
CA MET A 98 -0.89 12.72 14.01
C MET A 98 -0.12 13.91 14.55
N ASN A 99 -0.46 15.07 14.03
CA ASN A 99 0.02 16.33 14.57
C ASN A 99 -1.16 17.03 15.26
N VAL A 100 -1.02 17.28 16.57
CA VAL A 100 -2.06 17.93 17.38
C VAL A 100 -1.60 19.35 17.67
N GLY A 101 -2.43 20.34 17.34
CA GLY A 101 -2.13 21.76 17.61
C GLY A 101 -1.25 22.44 16.54
N ASP A 102 -0.35 23.33 16.98
CA ASP A 102 0.43 24.25 16.12
C ASP A 102 1.68 23.60 15.46
N GLY A 103 1.72 22.28 15.32
CA GLY A 103 2.85 21.62 14.63
C GLY A 103 4.01 21.16 15.50
N SER A 104 4.01 21.40 16.81
CA SER A 104 5.21 21.17 17.64
C SER A 104 5.46 19.72 18.03
N GLU A 105 4.43 18.87 18.08
CA GLU A 105 4.53 17.51 18.61
C GLU A 105 3.81 16.50 17.70
N ASP A 106 4.58 15.55 17.18
CA ASP A 106 4.04 14.41 16.42
C ASP A 106 3.79 13.24 17.38
N HIS A 107 2.55 12.77 17.41
CA HIS A 107 2.17 11.58 18.15
C HIS A 107 2.07 10.40 17.20
N PHE A 108 2.66 9.27 17.57
CA PHE A 108 2.64 8.05 16.78
C PHE A 108 1.66 7.05 17.38
N GLY A 109 0.78 6.48 16.57
CA GLY A 109 -0.19 5.45 16.95
C GLY A 109 0.09 4.14 16.22
N ILE A 110 0.13 3.03 16.95
CA ILE A 110 0.28 1.68 16.40
C ILE A 110 -1.11 1.03 16.39
N PHE A 111 -1.60 0.69 15.20
CA PHE A 111 -2.86 0.01 15.02
C PHE A 111 -2.73 -1.50 15.24
N GLU A 112 -3.44 -1.97 16.25
CA GLU A 112 -3.58 -3.36 16.63
C GLU A 112 -4.97 -3.84 16.20
N ALA A 113 -5.03 -4.45 15.02
CA ALA A 113 -6.27 -4.93 14.42
C ALA A 113 -7.03 -5.91 15.38
N PRO A 114 -8.37 -5.87 15.40
CA PRO A 114 -9.22 -5.07 14.50
C PRO A 114 -9.55 -3.66 15.01
N ASN A 115 -9.43 -3.39 16.31
CA ASN A 115 -10.15 -2.29 16.95
C ASN A 115 -9.32 -1.52 17.98
N LYS A 116 -7.99 -1.66 17.99
CA LYS A 116 -7.13 -1.06 19.01
C LYS A 116 -6.06 -0.18 18.39
N LEU A 117 -5.80 0.97 19.00
CA LEU A 117 -4.80 1.93 18.57
C LEU A 117 -4.02 2.42 19.79
N THR A 118 -2.72 2.13 19.83
CA THR A 118 -1.85 2.43 20.97
C THR A 118 -0.94 3.60 20.60
N TRP A 119 -1.12 4.74 21.25
CA TRP A 119 -0.33 5.95 21.03
C TRP A 119 0.98 5.95 21.81
N SER A 120 1.97 6.67 21.29
CA SER A 120 3.32 6.75 21.85
C SER A 120 3.37 7.44 23.22
N ASP A 121 2.33 8.19 23.59
CA ASP A 121 2.17 8.79 24.93
C ASP A 121 1.67 7.76 25.97
N GLY A 122 1.29 6.56 25.53
CA GLY A 122 0.70 5.51 26.38
C GLY A 122 -0.83 5.46 26.33
N GLU A 123 -1.47 6.44 25.68
CA GLU A 123 -2.90 6.40 25.46
C GLU A 123 -3.31 5.24 24.54
N VAL A 124 -4.38 4.56 24.92
CA VAL A 124 -4.93 3.45 24.15
C VAL A 124 -6.34 3.78 23.75
N TRP A 125 -6.64 3.71 22.46
CA TRP A 125 -7.97 3.93 21.93
C TRP A 125 -8.56 2.63 21.40
N VAL A 126 -9.85 2.45 21.63
CA VAL A 126 -10.65 1.32 21.17
C VAL A 126 -11.76 1.80 20.24
N LYS A 127 -11.96 1.06 19.17
CA LYS A 127 -13.00 1.30 18.17
C LYS A 127 -14.32 0.67 18.62
N ASP A 128 -15.38 1.48 18.59
CA ASP A 128 -16.78 1.08 18.85
C ASP A 128 -17.35 0.23 17.69
#